data_AF-A0AAJ2R940-F1
#
_entry.id   AF-A0AAJ2R940-F1
#
_cell.length_a   1.000
_cell.length_b   1.000
_cell.length_c   1.000
_cell.angle_alpha   90.00
_cell.angle_beta   90.00
_cell.angle_gamma   90.00
#
_symmetry.space_group_name_H-M   'P 1'
#
loop_
_entity.id
_entity.type
_entity.pdbx_description
1 polymer ?
#
loop_
_entity_poly.entity_id
_entity_poly.type
_entity_poly.pdbx_seq_one_letter_code
_entity_poly.pdbx_strand_id
1 'polypeptide(L)'
;MADRIHWTLEQAQTLFDKPFLELMFEAQQIHRRHFDPRQVQVSTLLSIKTGACPEDCKYCPQSSRYRTGIETERLMQVEQVLESARQAKAAGSTRFCMGAAWKNPHERDMPYLEKMVQGVKELGMETCMTLGTLNGEQAERLASAGLDFYNHNLDTSPEFYGSIITTRSYQERLDTLDKVRNAGIKVCSGGIVGLGETVRDRAGLLVQLANLPKPPESVPINMLVKVKGTPLADNDDVDPFDFIRTIAVARIMMPTSYVRLSAGREQMNEQTQAMCFMAGANSIFYGCKLLTTPNPKEDKDLMLFRKLGLNPQQTETEYGDNQQQQRLTQQLTTHADTEQFYNAAV
;
A
#
# COMPACT_ATOMS: atom_id res chain seq x y z
N MET A 1 1.00 -2.08 -27.61
CA MET A 1 1.59 -2.02 -26.25
C MET A 1 2.44 -0.77 -26.24
N ALA A 2 2.06 0.27 -25.48
CA ALA A 2 2.87 1.49 -25.42
C ALA A 2 4.27 1.15 -24.91
N ASP A 3 5.32 1.70 -25.53
CA ASP A 3 6.71 1.49 -25.16
C ASP A 3 6.89 1.75 -23.66
N ARG A 4 7.03 0.67 -22.90
CA ARG A 4 7.19 0.76 -21.47
C ARG A 4 8.63 1.15 -21.17
N ILE A 5 8.82 2.34 -20.62
CA ILE A 5 10.13 2.82 -20.21
C ILE A 5 10.65 1.90 -19.10
N HIS A 6 11.76 1.22 -19.38
CA HIS A 6 12.54 0.52 -18.37
C HIS A 6 13.54 1.50 -17.77
N TRP A 7 13.40 1.82 -16.50
CA TRP A 7 14.23 2.80 -15.81
C TRP A 7 15.60 2.21 -15.48
N THR A 8 16.67 2.95 -15.78
CA THR A 8 18.00 2.65 -15.23
C THR A 8 18.20 3.38 -13.91
N LEU A 9 19.16 2.92 -13.10
CA LEU A 9 19.53 3.59 -11.86
C LEU A 9 20.05 5.01 -12.13
N GLU A 10 20.81 5.21 -13.20
CA GLU A 10 21.35 6.51 -13.62
C GLU A 10 20.23 7.50 -14.00
N GLN A 11 19.19 7.02 -14.69
CA GLN A 11 18.02 7.83 -15.01
C GLN A 11 17.24 8.25 -13.76
N ALA A 12 17.07 7.33 -12.81
CA ALA A 12 16.44 7.66 -11.53
C ALA A 12 17.30 8.66 -10.72
N GLN A 13 18.62 8.46 -10.66
CA GLN A 13 19.56 9.39 -10.01
C GLN A 13 19.48 10.79 -10.64
N THR A 14 19.36 10.88 -11.96
CA THR A 14 19.18 12.17 -12.65
C THR A 14 17.93 12.92 -12.17
N LEU A 15 16.84 12.21 -11.83
CA LEU A 15 15.66 12.84 -11.22
C LEU A 15 15.92 13.29 -9.77
N PHE A 16 16.66 12.50 -9.00
CA PHE A 16 17.06 12.90 -7.64
C PHE A 16 18.00 14.11 -7.66
N ASP A 17 18.86 14.25 -8.65
CA ASP A 17 19.81 15.38 -8.79
C ASP A 17 19.18 16.63 -9.44
N LYS A 18 17.98 16.49 -10.00
CA LYS A 18 17.27 17.60 -10.65
C LYS A 18 17.01 18.75 -9.66
N PRO A 19 17.11 20.03 -10.09
CA PRO A 19 16.71 21.16 -9.27
C PRO A 19 15.30 20.96 -8.70
N PHE A 20 15.15 21.16 -7.39
CA PHE A 20 13.95 20.73 -6.66
C PHE A 20 12.64 21.26 -7.27
N LEU A 21 12.59 22.55 -7.60
CA LEU A 21 11.39 23.18 -8.17
C LEU A 21 11.05 22.65 -9.56
N GLU A 22 12.05 22.36 -10.39
CA GLU A 22 11.86 21.76 -11.72
C GLU A 22 11.31 20.33 -11.62
N LEU A 23 11.85 19.54 -10.69
CA LEU A 23 11.33 18.21 -10.40
C LEU A 23 9.87 18.27 -9.94
N MET A 24 9.54 19.19 -9.04
CA MET A 24 8.18 19.40 -8.54
C MET A 24 7.21 19.83 -9.64
N PHE A 25 7.67 20.64 -10.58
CA PHE A 25 6.85 21.06 -11.72
C PHE A 25 6.55 19.87 -12.65
N GLU A 26 7.56 19.08 -13.00
CA GLU A 26 7.38 17.87 -13.82
C GLU A 26 6.45 16.86 -13.14
N ALA A 27 6.62 16.62 -11.84
CA ALA A 27 5.78 15.70 -11.10
C ALA A 27 4.30 16.12 -11.13
N GLN A 28 4.00 17.41 -10.99
CA GLN A 28 2.65 17.94 -11.16
C GLN A 28 2.11 17.76 -12.57
N GLN A 29 2.94 18.03 -13.60
CA GLN A 29 2.54 17.83 -14.98
C GLN A 29 2.19 16.38 -15.26
N ILE A 30 2.99 15.43 -14.77
CA ILE A 30 2.71 13.99 -14.91
C ILE A 30 1.45 13.63 -14.12
N HIS A 31 1.32 14.07 -12.88
CA HIS A 31 0.15 13.76 -12.05
C HIS A 31 -1.16 14.21 -12.70
N ARG A 32 -1.24 15.45 -13.19
CA ARG A 32 -2.43 16.01 -13.84
C ARG A 32 -2.81 15.35 -15.16
N ARG A 33 -1.88 14.66 -15.83
CA ARG A 33 -2.17 13.88 -17.04
C ARG A 33 -2.85 12.55 -16.74
N HIS A 34 -2.70 12.02 -15.52
CA HIS A 34 -3.13 10.66 -15.18
C HIS A 34 -4.21 10.61 -14.07
N PHE A 35 -4.34 11.67 -13.27
CA PHE A 35 -5.26 11.71 -12.13
C PHE A 35 -5.98 13.07 -12.05
N ASP A 36 -7.16 13.08 -11.41
CA ASP A 36 -7.77 14.32 -10.93
C ASP A 36 -6.94 14.85 -9.76
N PRO A 37 -6.26 16.00 -9.89
CA PRO A 37 -5.36 16.52 -8.87
C PRO A 37 -6.07 16.97 -7.59
N ARG A 38 -7.41 17.03 -7.58
CA ARG A 38 -8.20 17.38 -6.39
C ARG A 38 -8.74 16.16 -5.65
N GLN A 39 -8.47 14.95 -6.14
CA GLN A 39 -8.96 13.71 -5.53
C GLN A 39 -7.82 12.98 -4.83
N VAL A 40 -8.07 12.60 -3.58
CA VAL A 40 -7.15 11.80 -2.78
C VAL A 40 -7.86 10.52 -2.34
N GLN A 41 -7.24 9.38 -2.60
CA GLN A 41 -7.74 8.10 -2.11
C GLN A 41 -7.57 8.01 -0.59
N VAL A 42 -8.63 7.63 0.12
CA VAL A 42 -8.62 7.51 1.58
C VAL A 42 -8.74 6.03 1.97
N SER A 43 -7.71 5.51 2.63
CA SER A 43 -7.70 4.15 3.18
C SER A 43 -7.62 4.18 4.70
N THR A 44 -8.27 3.25 5.38
CA THR A 44 -8.13 3.07 6.84
C THR A 44 -7.43 1.76 7.10
N LEU A 45 -6.52 1.72 8.07
CA LEU A 45 -5.72 0.55 8.42
C LEU A 45 -6.00 0.12 9.84
N LEU A 46 -6.23 -1.17 10.05
CA LEU A 46 -6.38 -1.80 11.35
C LEU A 46 -5.34 -2.92 11.49
N SER A 47 -4.68 -2.98 12.64
CA SER A 47 -3.88 -4.14 13.03
C SER A 47 -4.82 -5.22 13.56
N ILE A 48 -5.08 -6.27 12.76
CA ILE A 48 -5.92 -7.40 13.16
C ILE A 48 -5.18 -8.38 14.08
N LYS A 49 -3.84 -8.32 14.11
CA LYS A 49 -2.97 -9.05 15.06
C LYS A 49 -1.73 -8.22 15.30
N THR A 50 -1.48 -7.85 16.56
CA THR A 50 -0.43 -6.88 16.94
C THR A 50 0.68 -7.52 17.77
N GLY A 51 1.93 -7.15 17.49
CA GLY A 51 3.10 -7.54 18.29
C GLY A 51 3.54 -8.99 18.09
N ALA A 52 4.52 -9.46 18.87
CA ALA A 52 5.09 -10.81 18.79
C ALA A 52 5.42 -11.28 17.35
N CYS A 53 5.97 -10.39 16.52
CA CYS A 53 6.39 -10.72 15.16
C CYS A 53 7.77 -11.41 15.19
N PRO A 54 7.97 -12.54 14.48
CA PRO A 54 9.26 -13.25 14.48
C PRO A 54 10.38 -12.50 13.73
N GLU A 55 9.97 -11.58 12.86
CA GLU A 55 10.82 -10.84 11.94
C GLU A 55 11.65 -9.76 12.63
N ASP A 56 12.81 -9.43 12.09
CA ASP A 56 13.81 -8.55 12.72
C ASP A 56 13.95 -7.17 12.06
N CYS A 57 12.89 -6.66 11.45
CA CYS A 57 12.94 -5.38 10.76
C CYS A 57 13.35 -4.27 11.74
N LYS A 58 14.52 -3.64 11.52
CA LYS A 58 15.13 -2.68 12.46
C LYS A 58 14.29 -1.43 12.74
N TYR A 59 13.29 -1.14 11.92
CA TYR A 59 12.34 -0.03 12.11
C TYR A 59 11.05 -0.45 12.85
N CYS A 60 10.71 -1.75 12.86
CA CYS A 60 9.37 -2.18 13.19
C CYS A 60 9.20 -2.33 14.70
N PRO A 61 8.25 -1.61 15.32
CA PRO A 61 8.11 -1.69 16.76
C PRO A 61 7.42 -2.98 17.22
N GLN A 62 6.83 -3.77 16.30
CA GLN A 62 6.15 -5.03 16.59
C GLN A 62 7.09 -6.25 16.57
N SER A 63 8.36 -6.06 16.22
CA SER A 63 9.36 -7.14 16.23
C SER A 63 9.57 -7.66 17.65
N SER A 64 9.46 -8.98 17.82
CA SER A 64 9.78 -9.66 19.08
C SER A 64 11.27 -9.59 19.46
N ARG A 65 12.12 -9.12 18.55
CA ARG A 65 13.56 -8.93 18.78
C ARG A 65 13.88 -7.70 19.63
N TYR A 66 12.93 -6.77 19.77
CA TYR A 66 13.15 -5.45 20.36
C TYR A 66 12.18 -5.16 21.51
N ARG A 67 12.60 -4.31 22.45
CA ARG A 67 11.79 -3.91 23.61
C ARG A 67 11.20 -2.52 23.37
N THR A 68 10.03 -2.48 22.75
CA THR A 68 9.36 -1.23 22.34
C THR A 68 8.16 -0.86 23.19
N GLY A 69 7.75 -1.75 24.11
CA GLY A 69 6.58 -1.53 24.97
C GLY A 69 5.23 -1.73 24.28
N ILE A 70 5.21 -2.28 23.06
CA ILE A 70 3.96 -2.63 22.38
C ILE A 70 3.29 -3.81 23.08
N GLU A 71 2.01 -3.64 23.42
CA GLU A 71 1.16 -4.70 23.92
C GLU A 71 0.86 -5.72 22.81
N THR A 72 0.97 -7.00 23.14
CA THR A 72 0.68 -8.07 22.21
C THR A 72 -0.81 -8.39 22.22
N GLU A 73 -1.44 -8.26 21.06
CA GLU A 73 -2.85 -8.59 20.88
C GLU A 73 -2.98 -9.80 19.97
N ARG A 74 -3.84 -10.74 20.35
CA ARG A 74 -4.16 -11.89 19.51
C ARG A 74 -4.95 -11.44 18.29
N LEU A 75 -5.10 -12.35 17.32
CA LEU A 75 -5.97 -12.12 16.18
C LEU A 75 -7.37 -11.71 16.65
N MET A 76 -7.83 -10.56 16.18
CA MET A 76 -9.16 -10.02 16.48
C MET A 76 -10.26 -10.93 15.94
N GLN A 77 -11.41 -10.92 16.61
CA GLN A 77 -12.58 -11.64 16.11
C GLN A 77 -13.13 -10.96 14.84
N VAL A 78 -13.68 -11.75 13.91
CA VAL A 78 -14.23 -11.24 12.64
C VAL A 78 -15.19 -10.07 12.89
N GLU A 79 -16.14 -10.19 13.82
CA GLU A 79 -17.10 -9.12 14.13
C GLU A 79 -16.43 -7.83 14.62
N GLN A 80 -15.33 -7.91 15.38
CA GLN A 80 -14.60 -6.71 15.82
C GLN A 80 -13.93 -5.99 14.64
N VAL A 81 -13.42 -6.76 13.68
CA VAL A 81 -12.84 -6.23 12.44
C VAL A 81 -13.93 -5.58 11.59
N LEU A 82 -15.07 -6.25 11.41
CA LEU A 82 -16.20 -5.72 10.63
C LEU A 82 -16.81 -4.47 11.28
N GLU A 83 -16.88 -4.42 12.60
CA GLU A 83 -17.34 -3.22 13.31
C GLU A 83 -16.41 -2.03 13.06
N SER A 84 -15.09 -2.25 13.14
CA SER A 84 -14.11 -1.22 12.79
C SER A 84 -14.20 -0.80 11.31
N ALA A 85 -14.49 -1.75 10.41
CA ALA A 85 -14.70 -1.46 8.99
C ALA A 85 -15.97 -0.62 8.75
N ARG A 86 -17.08 -0.90 9.45
CA ARG A 86 -18.31 -0.08 9.39
C ARG A 86 -18.04 1.36 9.84
N GLN A 87 -17.29 1.52 10.93
CA GLN A 87 -16.89 2.85 11.42
C GLN A 87 -16.01 3.58 10.40
N ALA A 88 -15.02 2.90 9.82
CA ALA A 88 -14.17 3.47 8.78
C ALA A 88 -14.96 3.89 7.52
N LYS A 89 -15.93 3.08 7.09
CA LYS A 89 -16.85 3.42 5.99
C LYS A 89 -17.66 4.67 6.31
N ALA A 90 -18.25 4.73 7.51
CA ALA A 90 -19.03 5.88 7.95
C ALA A 90 -18.18 7.16 8.04
N ALA A 91 -16.89 7.02 8.36
CA ALA A 91 -15.91 8.10 8.36
C ALA A 91 -15.42 8.51 6.95
N GLY A 92 -15.91 7.86 5.89
CA GLY A 92 -15.63 8.20 4.49
C GLY A 92 -14.43 7.49 3.86
N SER A 93 -13.88 6.46 4.52
CA SER A 93 -12.82 5.62 3.94
C SER A 93 -13.38 4.76 2.82
N THR A 94 -12.67 4.67 1.70
CA THR A 94 -13.08 3.81 0.58
C THR A 94 -12.46 2.42 0.60
N ARG A 95 -11.27 2.31 1.21
CA ARG A 95 -10.56 1.05 1.39
C ARG A 95 -10.34 0.74 2.86
N PHE A 96 -10.51 -0.52 3.23
CA PHE A 96 -10.16 -1.02 4.55
C PHE A 96 -8.99 -2.00 4.47
N CYS A 97 -7.92 -1.68 5.16
CA CYS A 97 -6.68 -2.45 5.19
C CYS A 97 -6.56 -3.19 6.54
N MET A 98 -6.25 -4.48 6.50
CA MET A 98 -6.05 -5.33 7.68
C MET A 98 -4.61 -5.84 7.72
N GLY A 99 -3.86 -5.46 8.76
CA GLY A 99 -2.46 -5.85 8.93
C GLY A 99 -2.28 -6.86 10.06
N ALA A 100 -1.43 -7.87 9.84
CA ALA A 100 -1.08 -8.85 10.85
C ALA A 100 0.44 -8.93 11.03
N ALA A 101 0.88 -8.97 12.29
CA ALA A 101 2.27 -9.10 12.67
C ALA A 101 2.79 -10.54 12.53
N TRP A 102 2.81 -11.08 11.32
CA TRP A 102 3.30 -12.43 11.00
C TRP A 102 4.45 -12.40 9.98
N LYS A 103 5.19 -13.52 9.90
CA LYS A 103 6.03 -13.82 8.74
C LYS A 103 5.18 -14.21 7.53
N ASN A 104 4.23 -15.11 7.77
CA ASN A 104 3.27 -15.65 6.81
C ASN A 104 2.00 -16.06 7.58
N PRO A 105 0.81 -16.02 6.96
CA PRO A 105 -0.38 -16.55 7.60
C PRO A 105 -0.31 -18.08 7.71
N HIS A 106 -0.99 -18.64 8.70
CA HIS A 106 -1.13 -20.09 8.87
C HIS A 106 -2.46 -20.59 8.32
N GLU A 107 -2.51 -21.86 7.90
CA GLU A 107 -3.74 -22.46 7.36
C GLU A 107 -4.94 -22.41 8.30
N ARG A 108 -4.70 -22.52 9.62
CA ARG A 108 -5.76 -22.37 10.63
C ARG A 108 -6.38 -20.97 10.67
N ASP A 109 -5.64 -19.95 10.22
CA ASP A 109 -6.06 -18.55 10.25
C ASP A 109 -6.85 -18.19 8.97
N MET A 110 -6.59 -18.89 7.87
CA MET A 110 -7.19 -18.61 6.55
C MET A 110 -8.73 -18.53 6.56
N PRO A 111 -9.49 -19.45 7.21
CA PRO A 111 -10.95 -19.34 7.27
C PRO A 111 -11.46 -18.05 7.93
N TYR A 112 -10.69 -17.49 8.88
CA TYR A 112 -11.05 -16.22 9.53
C TYR A 112 -10.71 -15.04 8.64
N LEU A 113 -9.57 -15.09 7.95
CA LEU A 113 -9.14 -14.06 7.00
C LEU A 113 -10.10 -13.97 5.81
N GLU A 114 -10.52 -15.10 5.25
CA GLU A 114 -11.52 -15.18 4.18
C GLU A 114 -12.85 -14.54 4.62
N LYS A 115 -13.32 -14.84 5.84
CA LYS A 115 -14.54 -14.22 6.40
C LYS A 115 -14.40 -12.72 6.62
N MET A 116 -13.23 -12.24 7.07
CA MET A 116 -12.97 -10.79 7.19
C MET A 116 -13.06 -10.11 5.84
N VAL A 117 -12.42 -10.69 4.81
CA VAL A 117 -12.46 -10.15 3.44
C VAL A 117 -13.89 -10.11 2.91
N GLN A 118 -14.64 -11.21 3.03
CA GLN A 118 -16.04 -11.29 2.60
C GLN A 118 -16.88 -10.21 3.26
N GLY A 119 -16.82 -10.10 4.60
CA GLY A 119 -17.62 -9.11 5.32
C GLY A 119 -17.25 -7.66 4.97
N VAL A 120 -15.97 -7.34 4.80
CA VAL A 120 -15.56 -5.99 4.36
C VAL A 120 -16.02 -5.71 2.92
N LYS A 121 -15.96 -6.71 2.02
CA LYS A 121 -16.44 -6.57 0.64
C LYS A 121 -17.95 -6.38 0.58
N GLU A 122 -18.71 -7.08 1.42
CA GLU A 122 -20.17 -6.91 1.57
C GLU A 122 -20.55 -5.52 2.07
N LEU A 123 -19.68 -4.87 2.85
CA LEU A 123 -19.86 -3.45 3.21
C LEU A 123 -19.65 -2.51 2.02
N GLY A 124 -19.27 -2.99 0.82
CA GLY A 124 -19.02 -2.13 -0.35
C GLY A 124 -17.76 -1.27 -0.21
N MET A 125 -16.77 -1.76 0.53
CA MET A 125 -15.44 -1.14 0.62
C MET A 125 -14.44 -1.96 -0.19
N GLU A 126 -13.38 -1.33 -0.69
CA GLU A 126 -12.22 -2.06 -1.18
C GLU A 126 -11.54 -2.79 -0.02
N THR A 127 -11.17 -4.06 -0.25
CA THR A 127 -10.55 -4.90 0.78
C THR A 127 -9.02 -4.96 0.57
N CYS A 128 -8.25 -4.87 1.65
CA CYS A 128 -6.80 -4.95 1.56
C CYS A 128 -6.16 -5.65 2.75
N MET A 129 -5.17 -6.51 2.53
CA MET A 129 -4.47 -7.20 3.63
C MET A 129 -2.95 -7.10 3.52
N THR A 130 -2.28 -7.17 4.67
CA THR A 130 -0.84 -7.40 4.75
C THR A 130 -0.53 -8.42 5.83
N LEU A 131 -0.21 -9.65 5.39
CA LEU A 131 -0.06 -10.82 6.25
C LEU A 131 1.35 -11.43 6.19
N GLY A 132 2.27 -10.75 5.51
CA GLY A 132 3.61 -11.26 5.22
C GLY A 132 3.68 -12.02 3.90
N THR A 133 4.49 -13.08 3.85
CA THR A 133 4.71 -13.95 2.69
C THR A 133 3.51 -14.88 2.49
N LEU A 134 2.91 -14.90 1.30
CA LEU A 134 1.89 -15.88 0.92
C LEU A 134 2.48 -17.00 0.07
N ASN A 135 1.86 -18.18 0.14
CA ASN A 135 1.98 -19.19 -0.91
C ASN A 135 0.90 -18.97 -1.99
N GLY A 136 0.94 -19.74 -3.09
CA GLY A 136 0.00 -19.59 -4.20
C GLY A 136 -1.44 -19.88 -3.81
N GLU A 137 -1.68 -20.98 -3.08
CA GLU A 137 -3.01 -21.38 -2.61
C GLU A 137 -3.65 -20.30 -1.71
N GLN A 138 -2.88 -19.74 -0.78
CA GLN A 138 -3.34 -18.66 0.09
C GLN A 138 -3.72 -17.40 -0.71
N ALA A 139 -2.95 -17.06 -1.74
CA ALA A 139 -3.27 -15.92 -2.61
C ALA A 139 -4.57 -16.15 -3.39
N GLU A 140 -4.76 -17.34 -4.00
CA GLU A 140 -5.98 -17.71 -4.72
C GLU A 140 -7.21 -17.71 -3.82
N ARG A 141 -7.07 -18.22 -2.59
CA ARG A 141 -8.12 -18.22 -1.57
C ARG A 141 -8.55 -16.81 -1.17
N LEU A 142 -7.60 -15.92 -0.90
CA LEU A 142 -7.90 -14.52 -0.59
C LEU A 142 -8.53 -13.80 -1.79
N ALA A 143 -8.04 -14.05 -3.00
CA ALA A 143 -8.66 -13.51 -4.22
C ALA A 143 -10.11 -13.96 -4.36
N SER A 144 -10.38 -15.25 -4.15
CA SER A 144 -11.71 -15.85 -4.20
C SER A 144 -12.65 -15.30 -3.13
N ALA A 145 -12.12 -14.99 -1.94
CA ALA A 145 -12.88 -14.32 -0.87
C ALA A 145 -13.23 -12.86 -1.22
N GLY A 146 -12.58 -12.26 -2.22
CA GLY A 146 -12.81 -10.90 -2.67
C GLY A 146 -11.74 -9.90 -2.21
N LEU A 147 -10.50 -10.35 -2.02
CA LEU A 147 -9.40 -9.45 -1.65
C LEU A 147 -8.98 -8.59 -2.85
N ASP A 148 -9.14 -7.27 -2.75
CA ASP A 148 -8.83 -6.34 -3.86
C ASP A 148 -7.35 -5.99 -3.91
N PHE A 149 -6.71 -5.78 -2.75
CA PHE A 149 -5.30 -5.39 -2.65
C PHE A 149 -4.51 -6.23 -1.66
N TYR A 150 -3.26 -6.53 -1.98
CA TYR A 150 -2.30 -7.10 -1.03
C TYR A 150 -1.08 -6.17 -0.86
N ASN A 151 -0.75 -5.85 0.40
CA ASN A 151 0.40 -5.01 0.71
C ASN A 151 1.64 -5.85 1.06
N HIS A 152 2.73 -5.60 0.33
CA HIS A 152 4.00 -6.29 0.49
C HIS A 152 5.17 -5.39 0.03
N ASN A 153 5.73 -4.62 0.96
CA ASN A 153 6.77 -3.64 0.68
C ASN A 153 8.14 -4.26 0.44
N LEU A 154 8.95 -3.60 -0.39
CA LEU A 154 10.37 -3.88 -0.58
C LEU A 154 11.27 -3.09 0.36
N ASP A 155 10.70 -2.06 1.03
CA ASP A 155 11.30 -1.22 2.07
C ASP A 155 12.43 -0.30 1.57
N THR A 156 13.44 -0.81 0.87
CA THR A 156 14.60 -0.09 0.35
C THR A 156 15.19 -0.79 -0.89
N SER A 157 16.38 -0.39 -1.34
CA SER A 157 17.15 -1.07 -2.39
C SER A 157 17.50 -2.52 -2.02
N PRO A 158 17.67 -3.41 -3.01
CA PRO A 158 18.18 -4.76 -2.78
C PRO A 158 19.52 -4.79 -2.02
N GLU A 159 20.40 -3.85 -2.33
CA GLU A 159 21.76 -3.77 -1.77
C GLU A 159 21.76 -3.35 -0.29
N PHE A 160 20.78 -2.54 0.13
CA PHE A 160 20.67 -2.06 1.51
C PHE A 160 19.72 -2.90 2.37
N TYR A 161 18.91 -3.78 1.76
CA TYR A 161 17.87 -4.54 2.47
C TYR A 161 18.42 -5.35 3.66
N GLY A 162 19.57 -6.02 3.47
CA GLY A 162 20.23 -6.81 4.51
C GLY A 162 20.72 -5.99 5.72
N SER A 163 20.90 -4.67 5.56
CA SER A 163 21.21 -3.77 6.66
C SER A 163 20.01 -3.51 7.56
N ILE A 164 18.78 -3.80 7.11
CA ILE A 164 17.53 -3.45 7.79
C ILE A 164 16.71 -4.68 8.19
N ILE A 165 16.72 -5.73 7.36
CA ILE A 165 15.95 -6.96 7.55
C ILE A 165 16.84 -8.15 7.19
N THR A 166 16.96 -9.13 8.08
CA THR A 166 17.78 -10.34 7.84
C THR A 166 16.98 -11.63 7.86
N THR A 167 15.76 -11.64 8.45
CA THR A 167 14.92 -12.84 8.54
C THR A 167 14.22 -13.25 7.24
N ARG A 168 14.40 -12.47 6.16
CA ARG A 168 13.85 -12.69 4.80
C ARG A 168 14.84 -12.23 3.74
N SER A 169 14.76 -12.79 2.54
CA SER A 169 15.48 -12.26 1.38
C SER A 169 14.64 -11.22 0.63
N TYR A 170 15.32 -10.35 -0.14
CA TYR A 170 14.63 -9.42 -1.04
C TYR A 170 13.81 -10.16 -2.11
N GLN A 171 14.38 -11.24 -2.65
CA GLN A 171 13.73 -12.08 -3.66
C GLN A 171 12.45 -12.74 -3.13
N GLU A 172 12.41 -13.20 -1.87
CA GLU A 172 11.19 -13.77 -1.25
C GLU A 172 10.01 -12.78 -1.32
N ARG A 173 10.31 -11.48 -1.25
CA ARG A 173 9.30 -10.43 -1.35
C ARG A 173 8.78 -10.28 -2.77
N LEU A 174 9.69 -10.27 -3.76
CA LEU A 174 9.35 -10.26 -5.18
C LEU A 174 8.50 -11.48 -5.56
N ASP A 175 8.88 -12.67 -5.10
CA ASP A 175 8.13 -13.90 -5.35
C ASP A 175 6.70 -13.83 -4.79
N THR A 176 6.51 -13.17 -3.65
CA THR A 176 5.17 -12.95 -3.08
C THR A 176 4.35 -11.98 -3.93
N LEU A 177 4.97 -10.90 -4.44
CA LEU A 177 4.31 -9.96 -5.34
C LEU A 177 3.83 -10.66 -6.62
N ASP A 178 4.63 -11.57 -7.17
CA ASP A 178 4.26 -12.34 -8.35
C ASP A 178 3.10 -13.31 -8.06
N LYS A 179 3.10 -14.00 -6.91
CA LYS A 179 1.96 -14.86 -6.50
C LYS A 179 0.67 -14.06 -6.35
N VAL A 180 0.72 -12.91 -5.68
CA VAL A 180 -0.43 -12.01 -5.51
C VAL A 180 -0.97 -11.56 -6.87
N ARG A 181 -0.08 -11.19 -7.79
CA ARG A 181 -0.46 -10.75 -9.13
C ARG A 181 -1.07 -11.87 -9.95
N ASN A 182 -0.49 -13.07 -9.91
CA ASN A 182 -1.01 -14.24 -10.61
C ASN A 182 -2.39 -14.66 -10.08
N ALA A 183 -2.68 -14.41 -8.81
CA ALA A 183 -4.00 -14.61 -8.21
C ALA A 183 -5.05 -13.55 -8.62
N GLY A 184 -4.67 -12.51 -9.37
CA GLY A 184 -5.58 -11.43 -9.80
C GLY A 184 -5.84 -10.36 -8.74
N ILE A 185 -4.96 -10.22 -7.75
CA ILE A 185 -5.07 -9.22 -6.68
C ILE A 185 -4.18 -8.01 -7.03
N LYS A 186 -4.68 -6.79 -6.81
CA LYS A 186 -3.90 -5.56 -7.03
C LYS A 186 -2.77 -5.46 -6.01
N VAL A 187 -1.62 -4.96 -6.45
CA VAL A 187 -0.40 -4.89 -5.64
C VAL A 187 -0.28 -3.52 -4.97
N CYS A 188 -0.05 -3.54 -3.66
CA CYS A 188 0.41 -2.39 -2.88
C CYS A 188 1.85 -2.65 -2.43
N SER A 189 2.82 -1.95 -3.01
CA SER A 189 4.24 -2.16 -2.67
C SER A 189 5.02 -0.87 -2.77
N GLY A 190 5.77 -0.58 -1.71
CA GLY A 190 6.60 0.62 -1.61
C GLY A 190 7.72 0.43 -0.59
N GLY A 191 8.06 1.49 0.13
CA GLY A 191 9.14 1.45 1.10
C GLY A 191 9.16 2.58 2.13
N ILE A 192 10.31 2.73 2.79
CA ILE A 192 10.52 3.66 3.90
C ILE A 192 11.74 4.54 3.60
N VAL A 193 11.59 5.84 3.82
CA VAL A 193 12.66 6.84 3.72
C VAL A 193 13.16 7.18 5.12
N GLY A 194 14.47 7.20 5.31
CA GLY A 194 15.12 7.53 6.59
C GLY A 194 15.56 6.33 7.42
N LEU A 195 15.74 5.17 6.82
CA LEU A 195 16.34 3.97 7.41
C LEU A 195 17.86 4.07 7.61
N GLY A 196 18.50 5.15 7.15
CA GLY A 196 19.95 5.27 6.99
C GLY A 196 20.41 4.95 5.56
N GLU A 197 19.47 4.81 4.63
CA GLU A 197 19.71 4.60 3.22
C GLU A 197 20.19 5.87 2.52
N THR A 198 20.97 5.71 1.45
CA THR A 198 21.43 6.82 0.63
C THR A 198 20.40 7.21 -0.45
N VAL A 199 20.62 8.32 -1.14
CA VAL A 199 19.84 8.69 -2.33
C VAL A 199 19.87 7.60 -3.40
N ARG A 200 21.00 6.91 -3.57
CA ARG A 200 21.14 5.80 -4.51
C ARG A 200 20.24 4.61 -4.13
N ASP A 201 20.08 4.36 -2.83
CA ASP A 201 19.21 3.29 -2.34
C ASP A 201 17.73 3.62 -2.57
N ARG A 202 17.33 4.88 -2.33
CA ARG A 202 15.97 5.36 -2.67
C ARG A 202 15.69 5.22 -4.16
N ALA A 203 16.65 5.58 -5.01
CA ALA A 203 16.56 5.38 -6.45
C ALA A 203 16.44 3.88 -6.81
N GLY A 204 17.25 3.01 -6.19
CA GLY A 204 17.20 1.56 -6.37
C GLY A 204 15.83 0.97 -6.04
N LEU A 205 15.22 1.38 -4.93
CA LEU A 205 13.84 0.99 -4.59
C LEU A 205 12.84 1.36 -5.69
N LEU A 206 12.84 2.62 -6.14
CA LEU A 206 11.87 3.10 -7.14
C LEU A 206 12.09 2.45 -8.51
N VAL A 207 13.35 2.23 -8.91
CA VAL A 207 13.69 1.47 -10.12
C VAL A 207 13.15 0.06 -10.04
N GLN A 208 13.35 -0.63 -8.91
CA GLN A 208 12.84 -1.98 -8.72
C GLN A 208 11.32 -2.06 -8.88
N LEU A 209 10.58 -1.15 -8.23
CA LEU A 209 9.12 -1.13 -8.29
C LEU A 209 8.60 -0.77 -9.69
N ALA A 210 9.20 0.24 -10.33
CA ALA A 210 8.79 0.71 -11.65
C ALA A 210 9.02 -0.35 -12.75
N ASN A 211 10.05 -1.17 -12.60
CA ASN A 211 10.46 -2.18 -13.59
C ASN A 211 9.88 -3.58 -13.34
N LEU A 212 9.04 -3.79 -12.32
CA LEU A 212 8.27 -5.04 -12.17
C LEU A 212 7.46 -5.36 -13.44
N PRO A 213 7.01 -6.60 -13.71
CA PRO A 213 6.19 -6.91 -14.90
C PRO A 213 4.94 -6.02 -15.09
N LYS A 214 4.42 -5.47 -13.99
CA LYS A 214 3.51 -4.32 -13.92
C LYS A 214 3.90 -3.51 -12.68
N PRO A 215 3.94 -2.16 -12.70
CA PRO A 215 4.19 -1.40 -11.47
C PRO A 215 3.03 -1.62 -10.48
N PRO A 216 3.25 -1.49 -9.16
CA PRO A 216 2.18 -1.58 -8.17
C PRO A 216 1.06 -0.56 -8.44
N GLU A 217 -0.20 -0.95 -8.25
CA GLU A 217 -1.34 -0.04 -8.32
C GLU A 217 -1.29 1.01 -7.20
N SER A 218 -0.72 0.65 -6.05
CA SER A 218 -0.48 1.58 -4.93
C SER A 218 0.97 1.48 -4.46
N VAL A 219 1.65 2.62 -4.37
CA VAL A 219 3.05 2.75 -3.96
C VAL A 219 3.11 3.57 -2.66
N PRO A 220 3.07 2.93 -1.48
CA PRO A 220 3.23 3.62 -0.21
C PRO A 220 4.67 4.06 0.01
N ILE A 221 4.87 5.36 0.22
CA ILE A 221 6.14 5.93 0.64
C ILE A 221 5.98 6.40 2.08
N ASN A 222 6.63 5.67 2.97
CA ASN A 222 6.61 5.92 4.41
C ASN A 222 7.83 6.75 4.79
N MET A 223 7.68 7.65 5.75
CA MET A 223 8.81 8.22 6.47
C MET A 223 9.07 7.36 7.71
N LEU A 224 10.35 7.14 8.06
CA LEU A 224 10.71 6.37 9.24
C LEU A 224 10.01 6.95 10.47
N VAL A 225 9.24 6.11 11.17
CA VAL A 225 8.73 6.42 12.50
C VAL A 225 9.72 5.85 13.51
N LYS A 226 10.50 6.74 14.13
CA LYS A 226 11.47 6.40 15.17
C LYS A 226 10.73 5.97 16.44
N VAL A 227 10.91 4.72 16.86
CA VAL A 227 10.26 4.16 18.05
C VAL A 227 11.31 3.69 19.02
N LYS A 228 11.25 4.19 20.27
CA LYS A 228 12.17 3.79 21.34
C LYS A 228 12.23 2.27 21.46
N GLY A 229 13.46 1.74 21.49
CA GLY A 229 13.74 0.32 21.61
C GLY A 229 14.01 -0.39 20.28
N THR A 230 13.65 0.20 19.14
CA THR A 230 14.11 -0.31 17.83
C THR A 230 15.55 0.13 17.58
N PRO A 231 16.35 -0.60 16.77
CA PRO A 231 17.70 -0.18 16.41
C PRO A 231 17.79 1.16 15.67
N LEU A 232 16.69 1.64 15.09
CA LEU A 232 16.61 2.92 14.38
C LEU A 232 15.94 4.03 15.19
N ALA A 233 15.79 3.85 16.51
CA ALA A 233 15.16 4.84 17.39
C ALA A 233 15.88 6.19 17.39
N ASP A 234 17.21 6.17 17.29
CA ASP A 234 18.08 7.35 17.39
C ASP A 234 18.63 7.77 16.01
N ASN A 235 17.96 7.36 14.92
CA ASN A 235 18.40 7.71 13.57
C ASN A 235 18.18 9.20 13.26
N ASP A 236 18.97 9.73 12.32
CA ASP A 236 18.84 11.10 11.86
C ASP A 236 17.46 11.33 11.21
N ASP A 237 16.94 12.55 11.38
CA ASP A 237 15.71 12.96 10.71
C ASP A 237 15.95 13.18 9.21
N VAL A 238 14.96 12.80 8.41
CA VAL A 238 14.98 13.05 6.96
C VAL A 238 14.60 14.51 6.72
N ASP A 239 15.40 15.21 5.91
CA ASP A 239 15.02 16.54 5.44
C ASP A 239 13.67 16.47 4.69
N PRO A 240 12.66 17.29 5.03
CA PRO A 240 11.38 17.28 4.34
C PRO A 240 11.48 17.36 2.82
N PHE A 241 12.44 18.13 2.28
CA PHE A 241 12.66 18.24 0.84
C PHE A 241 13.13 16.94 0.20
N ASP A 242 13.94 16.14 0.91
CA ASP A 242 14.35 14.81 0.44
C ASP A 242 13.16 13.86 0.38
N PHE A 243 12.30 13.88 1.39
CA PHE A 243 11.09 13.07 1.39
C PHE A 243 10.14 13.47 0.25
N ILE A 244 9.91 14.77 0.06
CA ILE A 244 9.08 15.30 -1.04
C ILE A 244 9.67 14.93 -2.40
N ARG A 245 10.99 15.02 -2.55
CA ARG A 245 11.71 14.59 -3.75
C ARG A 245 11.44 13.12 -4.06
N THR A 246 11.49 12.22 -3.07
CA THR A 246 11.15 10.80 -3.27
C THR A 246 9.73 10.61 -3.81
N ILE A 247 8.74 11.36 -3.30
CA ILE A 247 7.36 11.33 -3.82
C ILE A 247 7.31 11.78 -5.29
N ALA A 248 7.99 12.88 -5.62
CA ALA A 248 8.01 13.42 -6.97
C ALA A 248 8.63 12.45 -7.98
N VAL A 249 9.76 11.82 -7.61
CA VAL A 249 10.41 10.79 -8.42
C VAL A 249 9.49 9.58 -8.60
N ALA A 250 8.84 9.11 -7.53
CA ALA A 250 7.89 7.99 -7.62
C ALA A 250 6.73 8.29 -8.57
N ARG A 251 6.17 9.50 -8.52
CA ARG A 251 5.10 9.96 -9.44
C ARG A 251 5.57 9.93 -10.90
N ILE A 252 6.76 10.46 -11.20
CA ILE A 252 7.29 10.51 -12.57
C ILE A 252 7.56 9.11 -13.11
N MET A 253 8.18 8.24 -12.29
CA MET A 253 8.56 6.90 -12.72
C MET A 253 7.37 5.95 -12.85
N MET A 254 6.29 6.18 -12.08
CA MET A 254 5.08 5.35 -12.08
C MET A 254 3.81 6.20 -12.26
N PRO A 255 3.57 6.74 -13.48
CA PRO A 255 2.52 7.73 -13.71
C PRO A 255 1.10 7.25 -13.44
N THR A 256 0.84 5.95 -13.57
CA THR A 256 -0.49 5.33 -13.38
C THR A 256 -0.71 4.79 -11.97
N SER A 257 0.30 4.80 -11.11
CA SER A 257 0.22 4.30 -9.74
C SER A 257 -0.30 5.37 -8.78
N TYR A 258 -1.10 4.96 -7.80
CA TYR A 258 -1.41 5.81 -6.65
C TYR A 258 -0.16 5.89 -5.77
N VAL A 259 0.37 7.09 -5.53
CA VAL A 259 1.49 7.30 -4.61
C VAL A 259 0.89 7.64 -3.25
N ARG A 260 1.04 6.74 -2.29
CA ARG A 260 0.44 6.90 -0.96
C ARG A 260 1.41 7.55 0.01
N LEU A 261 1.01 8.71 0.53
CA LEU A 261 1.65 9.34 1.67
C LEU A 261 1.14 8.65 2.95
N SER A 262 1.93 7.77 3.54
CA SER A 262 1.49 6.86 4.61
C SER A 262 2.12 7.18 5.97
N ALA A 263 2.99 6.31 6.50
CA ALA A 263 3.53 6.48 7.85
C ALA A 263 4.43 7.71 7.96
N GLY A 264 4.37 8.36 9.12
CA GLY A 264 5.14 9.57 9.44
C GLY A 264 4.42 10.89 9.17
N ARG A 265 3.20 10.89 8.61
CA ARG A 265 2.39 12.11 8.40
C ARG A 265 2.17 12.93 9.66
N GLU A 266 2.08 12.29 10.83
CA GLU A 266 1.92 13.01 12.10
C GLU A 266 3.09 13.94 12.41
N GLN A 267 4.30 13.59 11.96
CA GLN A 267 5.51 14.41 12.12
C GLN A 267 5.65 15.49 11.04
N MET A 268 4.83 15.43 9.99
CA MET A 268 4.86 16.40 8.89
C MET A 268 3.96 17.59 9.20
N ASN A 269 4.49 18.80 9.00
CA ASN A 269 3.67 20.01 9.04
C ASN A 269 2.73 20.10 7.81
N GLU A 270 1.77 21.02 7.85
CA GLU A 270 0.77 21.19 6.79
C GLU A 270 1.41 21.47 5.43
N GLN A 271 2.48 22.27 5.38
CA GLN A 271 3.17 22.66 4.16
C GLN A 271 3.91 21.48 3.54
N THR A 272 4.54 20.62 4.34
CA THR A 272 5.16 19.38 3.86
C THR A 272 4.13 18.46 3.23
N GLN A 273 2.98 18.26 3.88
CA GLN A 273 1.90 17.44 3.30
C GLN A 273 1.34 18.07 2.01
N ALA A 274 1.15 19.39 1.98
CA ALA A 274 0.74 20.13 0.78
C ALA A 274 1.74 19.93 -0.37
N MET A 275 3.04 20.03 -0.08
CA MET A 275 4.09 19.77 -1.06
C MET A 275 4.10 18.30 -1.51
N CYS A 276 3.84 17.33 -0.63
CA CYS A 276 3.69 15.93 -1.04
C CYS A 276 2.51 15.73 -2.00
N PHE A 277 1.36 16.35 -1.75
CA PHE A 277 0.23 16.30 -2.69
C PHE A 277 0.58 16.95 -4.03
N MET A 278 1.28 18.09 -4.02
CA MET A 278 1.81 18.72 -5.24
C MET A 278 2.82 17.81 -5.97
N ALA A 279 3.70 17.12 -5.25
CA ALA A 279 4.64 16.16 -5.80
C ALA A 279 3.95 14.93 -6.43
N GLY A 280 2.63 14.77 -6.23
CA GLY A 280 1.82 13.73 -6.84
C GLY A 280 1.44 12.59 -5.91
N ALA A 281 1.66 12.72 -4.60
CA ALA A 281 0.97 11.86 -3.63
C ALA A 281 -0.55 12.09 -3.76
N ASN A 282 -1.30 11.00 -3.83
CA ASN A 282 -2.75 11.04 -4.05
C ASN A 282 -3.49 9.90 -3.32
N SER A 283 -2.89 9.40 -2.24
CA SER A 283 -3.51 8.45 -1.34
C SER A 283 -2.96 8.67 0.08
N ILE A 284 -3.78 8.48 1.11
CA ILE A 284 -3.36 8.55 2.52
C ILE A 284 -3.97 7.43 3.37
N PHE A 285 -3.36 7.19 4.53
CA PHE A 285 -4.06 6.54 5.63
C PHE A 285 -4.78 7.57 6.50
N TYR A 286 -6.04 7.32 6.77
CA TYR A 286 -6.94 8.16 7.56
C TYR A 286 -7.39 7.42 8.83
N GLY A 287 -7.60 8.19 9.90
CA GLY A 287 -7.91 7.67 11.24
C GLY A 287 -6.80 8.00 12.26
N CYS A 288 -7.11 7.87 13.55
CA CYS A 288 -6.25 8.33 14.65
C CYS A 288 -4.94 7.53 14.86
N LYS A 289 -4.85 6.32 14.28
CA LYS A 289 -3.67 5.44 14.38
C LYS A 289 -3.50 4.66 13.08
N LEU A 290 -2.26 4.25 12.80
CA LEU A 290 -1.97 3.26 11.75
C LEU A 290 -2.05 1.85 12.36
N LEU A 291 -0.95 1.09 12.31
CA LEU A 291 -0.87 -0.19 13.01
C LEU A 291 -0.70 0.00 14.51
N THR A 292 0.33 0.75 14.91
CA THR A 292 0.73 0.91 16.32
C THR A 292 1.23 2.30 16.67
N THR A 293 1.40 3.18 15.69
CA THR A 293 1.89 4.55 15.88
C THR A 293 0.77 5.56 15.65
N PRO A 294 0.85 6.77 16.26
CA PRO A 294 -0.09 7.85 16.02
C PRO A 294 -0.17 8.23 14.54
N ASN A 295 -1.33 8.74 14.14
CA ASN A 295 -1.61 9.30 12.81
C ASN A 295 -2.41 10.60 12.99
N PRO A 296 -2.37 11.55 12.03
CA PRO A 296 -3.21 12.73 12.10
C PRO A 296 -4.67 12.38 12.34
N LYS A 297 -5.29 13.09 13.28
CA LYS A 297 -6.72 12.93 13.57
C LYS A 297 -7.54 13.30 12.35
N GLU A 298 -8.68 12.63 12.22
CA GLU A 298 -9.66 12.78 11.14
C GLU A 298 -10.01 14.25 10.86
N ASP A 299 -10.31 15.02 11.91
CA ASP A 299 -10.62 16.45 11.77
C ASP A 299 -9.47 17.27 11.17
N LYS A 300 -8.22 16.97 11.56
CA LYS A 300 -7.04 17.67 11.06
C LYS A 300 -6.82 17.39 9.57
N ASP A 301 -7.04 16.14 9.16
CA ASP A 301 -6.95 15.73 7.76
C ASP A 301 -8.04 16.40 6.91
N LEU A 302 -9.29 16.40 7.38
CA LEU A 302 -10.39 17.07 6.69
C LEU A 302 -10.19 18.58 6.59
N MET A 303 -9.65 19.22 7.64
CA MET A 303 -9.31 20.64 7.61
C MET A 303 -8.21 20.94 6.59
N LEU A 304 -7.16 20.14 6.54
CA LEU A 304 -6.10 20.30 5.55
C LEU A 304 -6.63 20.09 4.13
N PHE A 305 -7.46 19.08 3.92
CA PHE A 305 -8.10 18.81 2.62
C PHE A 305 -8.92 20.01 2.17
N ARG A 306 -9.75 20.58 3.05
CA ARG A 306 -10.52 21.79 2.74
C ARG A 306 -9.64 22.99 2.42
N LYS A 307 -8.56 23.22 3.17
CA LYS A 307 -7.59 24.31 2.91
C LYS A 307 -6.95 24.19 1.53
N LEU A 308 -6.63 22.95 1.10
CA LEU A 308 -5.98 22.66 -0.17
C LEU A 308 -6.97 22.47 -1.33
N GLY A 309 -8.28 22.42 -1.06
CA GLY A 309 -9.31 22.13 -2.07
C GLY A 309 -9.32 20.67 -2.54
N LEU A 310 -8.87 19.75 -1.69
CA LEU A 310 -8.84 18.31 -1.94
C LEU A 310 -10.11 17.63 -1.42
N ASN A 311 -10.52 16.56 -2.09
CA ASN A 311 -11.68 15.75 -1.74
C ASN A 311 -11.28 14.28 -1.57
N PRO A 312 -11.94 13.54 -0.65
CA PRO A 312 -11.84 12.11 -0.63
C PRO A 312 -12.44 11.53 -1.92
N GLN A 313 -11.64 10.76 -2.65
CA GLN A 313 -12.08 10.10 -3.86
C GLN A 313 -13.21 9.12 -3.53
N GLN A 314 -14.37 9.31 -4.15
CA GLN A 314 -15.44 8.31 -4.12
C GLN A 314 -15.10 7.20 -5.10
N THR A 315 -15.13 5.95 -4.65
CA THR A 315 -15.00 4.77 -5.52
C THR A 315 -16.23 3.90 -5.34
N GLU A 316 -16.85 3.51 -6.45
CA GLU A 316 -17.71 2.34 -6.47
C GLU A 316 -16.81 1.10 -6.37
N THR A 317 -17.14 0.15 -5.50
CA THR A 317 -16.43 -1.13 -5.45
C THR A 317 -16.65 -1.87 -6.75
N GLU A 318 -15.65 -1.84 -7.62
CA GLU A 318 -15.56 -2.77 -8.74
C GLU A 318 -15.30 -4.19 -8.20
N TYR A 319 -15.89 -5.19 -8.84
CA TYR A 319 -15.58 -6.59 -8.59
C TYR A 319 -14.12 -6.85 -9.02
N GLY A 320 -13.38 -7.70 -8.29
CA GLY A 320 -12.01 -8.07 -8.68
C GLY A 320 -11.97 -8.81 -10.02
N ASP A 321 -10.81 -8.87 -10.69
CA ASP A 321 -10.69 -9.42 -12.05
C ASP A 321 -11.30 -10.82 -12.19
N ASN A 322 -11.07 -11.71 -11.21
CA ASN A 322 -11.67 -13.06 -11.19
C ASN A 322 -13.19 -13.03 -11.01
N GLN A 323 -13.72 -12.10 -10.20
CA GLN A 323 -15.16 -11.95 -10.00
C GLN A 323 -15.83 -11.30 -11.23
N GLN A 324 -15.15 -10.36 -11.89
CA GLN A 324 -15.59 -9.81 -13.18
C GLN A 324 -15.60 -10.91 -14.24
N GLN A 325 -14.54 -11.71 -14.32
CA GLN A 325 -14.46 -12.83 -15.25
C GLN A 325 -15.53 -13.88 -14.94
N GLN A 326 -15.71 -14.27 -13.68
CA GLN A 326 -16.79 -15.19 -13.27
C GLN A 326 -18.17 -14.62 -13.60
N ARG A 327 -18.41 -13.32 -13.38
CA ARG A 327 -19.69 -12.67 -13.71
C ARG A 327 -19.91 -12.58 -15.21
N LEU A 328 -18.88 -12.27 -16.00
CA LEU A 328 -18.92 -12.26 -17.45
C LEU A 328 -19.16 -13.68 -17.99
N THR A 329 -18.45 -14.67 -17.46
CA THR A 329 -18.67 -16.09 -17.78
C THR A 329 -20.09 -16.50 -17.41
N GLN A 330 -20.58 -16.11 -16.23
CA GLN A 330 -21.94 -16.41 -15.78
C GLN A 330 -22.97 -15.75 -16.70
N GLN A 331 -22.80 -14.47 -17.05
CA GLN A 331 -23.65 -13.76 -18.01
C GLN A 331 -23.64 -14.43 -19.39
N LEU A 332 -22.48 -14.85 -19.89
CA LEU A 332 -22.34 -15.59 -21.15
C LEU A 332 -23.05 -16.95 -21.09
N THR A 333 -22.94 -17.69 -19.98
CA THR A 333 -23.68 -18.96 -19.79
C THR A 333 -25.17 -18.78 -19.55
N THR A 334 -25.60 -17.67 -18.94
CA THR A 334 -27.03 -17.39 -18.69
C THR A 334 -27.74 -16.92 -19.97
N HIS A 335 -26.99 -16.39 -20.94
CA HIS A 335 -27.47 -16.00 -22.27
C HIS A 335 -27.18 -17.03 -23.38
N ALA A 336 -26.68 -18.22 -23.03
CA ALA A 336 -26.30 -19.25 -23.99
C ALA A 336 -27.48 -19.90 -24.73
N ASP A 337 -28.70 -19.78 -24.20
CA ASP A 337 -29.96 -20.15 -24.88
C ASP A 337 -30.83 -18.91 -25.10
N THR A 338 -30.55 -18.19 -26.18
CA THR A 338 -31.42 -17.12 -26.67
C THR A 338 -31.73 -17.40 -28.14
N GLU A 339 -32.81 -16.83 -28.70
CA GLU A 339 -33.19 -17.03 -30.12
C GLU A 339 -32.06 -16.73 -31.13
N GLN A 340 -30.99 -16.04 -30.71
CA GLN A 340 -29.83 -15.67 -31.54
C GLN A 340 -28.58 -16.55 -31.32
N PHE A 341 -28.54 -17.40 -30.29
CA PHE A 341 -27.43 -18.31 -30.00
C PHE A 341 -27.97 -19.69 -29.63
N TYR A 342 -27.74 -20.67 -30.52
CA TYR A 342 -28.14 -22.06 -30.34
C TYR A 342 -26.95 -22.89 -29.86
N ASN A 343 -27.11 -23.56 -28.71
CA ASN A 343 -26.14 -24.51 -28.20
C ASN A 343 -26.34 -25.89 -28.88
N ALA A 344 -25.46 -26.25 -29.80
CA ALA A 344 -25.55 -27.51 -30.57
C ALA A 344 -25.08 -28.77 -29.82
N ALA A 345 -24.79 -28.67 -28.52
CA ALA A 345 -24.24 -29.76 -27.71
C ALA A 345 -25.23 -30.38 -26.70
N VAL A 346 -26.52 -30.07 -26.81
CA VAL A 346 -27.61 -30.76 -26.07
C VAL A 346 -28.33 -31.74 -26.98
#